data_AF-A0A2T3KPX4-F1
#
_entry.id   AF-A0A2T3KPX4-F1
#
_cell.length_a   1.000
_cell.length_b   1.000
_cell.length_c   1.000
_cell.angle_alpha   90.00
_cell.angle_beta   90.00
_cell.angle_gamma   90.00
#
_symmetry.space_group_name_H-M   'P 1'
#
loop_
_entity.id
_entity.type
_entity.pdbx_description
1 polymer ?
#
loop_
_entity_poly.entity_id
_entity_poly.type
_entity_poly.pdbx_seq_one_letter_code
_entity_poly.pdbx_strand_id
1 'polypeptide(L)'
;MAFFKLKITHGLSRHPDIITTTHDPKRALQFLKHDVSPYSRGFTKIVIVDNKQYVKSLAQNSTADFQSDYVHDGECNTSISLLSRLLFLGWNK
;
A
#
# COMPACT_ATOMS: atom_id res chain seq x y z
N MET A 1 8.07 14.90 4.55
CA MET A 1 6.92 14.43 3.75
C MET A 1 7.44 13.36 2.82
N ALA A 2 6.86 12.15 2.81
CA ALA A 2 7.31 11.10 1.90
C ALA A 2 7.01 11.47 0.43
N PHE A 3 7.83 10.98 -0.50
CA PHE A 3 7.63 11.14 -1.93
C PHE A 3 7.31 9.79 -2.55
N PHE A 4 6.10 9.66 -3.08
CA PHE A 4 5.61 8.40 -3.65
C PHE A 4 5.76 8.44 -5.16
N LYS A 5 6.57 7.55 -5.72
CA LYS A 5 6.62 7.31 -7.15
C LYS A 5 5.60 6.23 -7.51
N LEU A 6 4.61 6.60 -8.31
CA LEU A 6 3.54 5.72 -8.77
C LEU A 6 3.88 5.24 -10.18
N LYS A 7 3.87 3.93 -10.40
CA LYS A 7 4.25 3.31 -11.67
C LYS A 7 3.24 2.26 -12.08
N ILE A 8 2.73 2.36 -13.31
CA ILE A 8 2.02 1.27 -13.98
C ILE A 8 2.95 0.67 -15.01
N THR A 9 3.21 -0.64 -14.92
CA THR A 9 3.97 -1.39 -15.92
C THR A 9 3.09 -2.40 -16.63
N HIS A 10 3.42 -2.64 -17.90
CA HIS A 10 2.65 -3.49 -18.80
C HIS A 10 3.37 -4.79 -19.15
N GLY A 11 4.46 -5.12 -18.44
CA GLY A 11 5.22 -6.35 -18.63
C GLY A 11 5.79 -6.46 -20.05
N LEU A 12 5.40 -7.50 -20.77
CA LEU A 12 5.86 -7.78 -22.15
C LEU A 12 5.14 -6.95 -23.23
N SER A 13 4.21 -6.07 -22.85
CA SER A 13 3.57 -5.21 -23.84
C SER A 13 4.57 -4.20 -24.41
N ARG A 14 4.31 -3.70 -25.63
CA ARG A 14 5.10 -2.64 -26.26
C ARG A 14 4.82 -1.24 -25.71
N HIS A 15 3.83 -1.10 -24.81
CA HIS A 15 3.44 0.19 -24.26
C HIS A 15 4.41 0.65 -23.17
N PRO A 16 4.76 1.95 -23.15
CA PRO A 16 5.64 2.49 -22.13
C PRO A 16 5.02 2.40 -20.74
N ASP A 17 5.87 2.34 -19.72
CA ASP A 17 5.42 2.46 -18.34
C ASP A 17 4.84 3.86 -18.09
N ILE A 18 3.74 3.94 -17.34
CA ILE A 18 3.16 5.22 -16.91
C ILE A 18 3.74 5.55 -15.55
N ILE A 19 4.36 6.71 -15.41
CA ILE A 19 5.02 7.15 -14.18
C ILE A 19 4.45 8.51 -13.77
N THR A 20 4.04 8.61 -12.51
CA THR A 20 3.63 9.86 -11.88
C THR A 20 4.11 9.88 -10.43
N THR A 21 3.91 11.00 -9.75
CA THR A 21 4.44 11.21 -8.39
C THR A 21 3.42 11.96 -7.55
N THR A 22 3.37 11.65 -6.25
CA THR A 22 2.52 12.36 -5.29
C THR A 22 3.22 12.46 -3.94
N HIS A 23 2.85 13.48 -3.16
CA HIS A 23 3.19 13.58 -1.74
C HIS A 23 2.03 13.15 -0.82
N ASP A 24 0.83 12.96 -1.37
CA ASP A 24 -0.35 12.52 -0.63
C ASP A 24 -0.42 10.99 -0.56
N PRO A 25 -0.31 10.38 0.64
CA PRO A 25 -0.43 8.93 0.80
C PRO A 25 -1.83 8.41 0.45
N LYS A 26 -2.90 9.23 0.59
CA LYS A 26 -4.25 8.81 0.21
C LYS A 26 -4.39 8.68 -1.31
N ARG A 27 -3.84 9.62 -2.09
CA ARG A 27 -3.76 9.49 -3.55
C ARG A 27 -2.92 8.28 -3.98
N ALA A 28 -1.81 7.99 -3.31
CA ALA A 28 -1.00 6.81 -3.58
C ALA A 28 -1.76 5.49 -3.27
N LEU A 29 -2.57 5.47 -2.20
CA LEU A 29 -3.45 4.34 -1.89
C LEU A 29 -4.55 4.18 -2.95
N GLN A 30 -5.18 5.29 -3.37
CA GLN A 30 -6.18 5.28 -4.45
C GLN A 30 -5.59 4.74 -5.75
N PHE A 31 -4.35 5.11 -6.08
CA PHE A 31 -3.63 4.57 -7.23
C PHE A 31 -3.56 3.03 -7.15
N LEU A 32 -3.12 2.47 -6.01
CA LEU A 32 -3.08 1.01 -5.82
C LEU A 32 -4.46 0.34 -5.89
N LYS A 33 -5.53 1.02 -5.46
CA LYS A 33 -6.89 0.45 -5.45
C LYS A 33 -7.60 0.55 -6.81
N HIS A 34 -7.58 1.73 -7.43
CA HIS A 34 -8.56 2.09 -8.46
C HIS A 34 -7.95 2.44 -9.81
N ASP A 35 -6.75 3.02 -9.84
CA ASP A 35 -6.16 3.43 -11.12
C ASP A 35 -5.89 2.19 -12.00
N VAL A 36 -6.05 2.36 -13.31
CA VAL A 36 -5.93 1.29 -14.31
C VAL A 36 -5.04 1.73 -15.47
N SER A 37 -4.43 0.77 -16.15
CA SER A 37 -3.77 1.04 -17.42
C SER A 37 -4.81 1.33 -18.52
N PRO A 38 -4.59 2.35 -19.37
CA PRO A 38 -5.39 2.56 -20.57
C PRO A 38 -5.02 1.60 -21.72
N TYR A 39 -3.91 0.87 -21.60
CA TYR A 39 -3.33 0.11 -22.70
C TYR A 39 -3.54 -1.41 -22.60
N SER A 40 -3.61 -1.96 -21.39
CA SER A 40 -3.70 -3.40 -21.20
C SER A 40 -4.44 -3.74 -19.91
N ARG A 41 -5.05 -4.93 -19.86
CA ARG A 41 -5.62 -5.50 -18.63
C ARG A 41 -4.57 -6.21 -17.76
N GLY A 42 -3.46 -6.67 -18.35
CA GLY A 42 -2.38 -7.39 -17.67
C GLY A 42 -1.31 -6.45 -17.10
N PHE A 43 -1.70 -5.39 -16.42
CA PHE A 43 -0.78 -4.40 -15.87
C PHE A 43 -0.45 -4.66 -14.39
N THR A 44 0.66 -4.09 -13.93
CA THR A 44 1.08 -4.09 -12.52
C THR A 44 1.25 -2.66 -12.05
N LYS A 45 0.71 -2.37 -10.87
CA LYS A 45 0.86 -1.08 -10.19
C LYS A 45 1.92 -1.19 -9.11
N ILE A 46 2.76 -0.19 -9.01
CA ILE A 46 3.87 -0.15 -8.07
C ILE A 46 3.90 1.24 -7.43
N VAL A 47 3.93 1.30 -6.10
CA VAL A 47 4.26 2.50 -5.34
C VAL A 47 5.66 2.31 -4.76
N ILE A 48 6.56 3.24 -5.05
CA ILE A 48 7.93 3.23 -4.55
C ILE A 48 8.11 4.41 -3.60
N VAL A 49 8.57 4.13 -2.39
CA VAL A 49 8.82 5.12 -1.33
C VAL A 49 9.91 4.58 -0.42
N ASP A 50 10.89 5.41 -0.05
CA ASP A 50 11.98 5.07 0.88
C ASP A 50 12.61 3.69 0.65
N ASN A 51 12.95 3.40 -0.62
CA ASN A 51 13.52 2.12 -1.06
C ASN A 51 12.61 0.88 -0.90
N LYS A 52 11.38 1.04 -0.44
CA LYS A 52 10.34 0.01 -0.41
C LYS A 52 9.49 0.07 -1.67
N GLN A 53 8.92 -1.08 -2.04
CA GLN A 53 7.99 -1.19 -3.16
C GLN A 53 6.71 -1.90 -2.70
N TYR A 54 5.58 -1.30 -3.06
CA TYR A 54 4.25 -1.86 -2.84
C TYR A 54 3.63 -2.16 -4.19
N VAL A 55 3.31 -3.44 -4.42
CA VAL A 55 2.90 -3.97 -5.72
C VAL A 55 1.45 -4.43 -5.67
N LYS A 56 0.70 -4.07 -6.71
CA LYS A 56 -0.64 -4.61 -7.01
C LYS A 56 -0.68 -5.14 -8.44
N SER A 57 -0.81 -6.45 -8.57
CA SER A 57 -0.99 -7.20 -9.82
C SER A 57 -2.01 -8.32 -9.59
N LEU A 58 -2.16 -9.21 -10.57
CA LEU A 58 -2.97 -10.43 -10.41
C LEU A 58 -2.34 -11.42 -9.40
N ALA A 59 -1.02 -11.44 -9.29
CA ALA A 59 -0.30 -12.40 -8.45
C ALA A 59 0.05 -11.83 -7.06
N GLN A 60 0.11 -10.50 -6.91
CA GLN A 60 0.58 -9.85 -5.70
C GLN A 60 -0.32 -8.66 -5.31
N ASN A 61 -0.56 -8.47 -4.02
CA ASN A 61 -1.36 -7.38 -3.51
C ASN A 61 -0.85 -6.89 -2.15
N SER A 62 0.01 -5.89 -2.15
CA SER A 62 0.51 -5.24 -0.93
C SER A 62 -0.22 -3.93 -0.61
N THR A 63 -1.47 -3.77 -1.07
CA THR A 63 -2.25 -2.55 -0.80
C THR A 63 -2.53 -2.36 0.69
N ALA A 64 -2.75 -3.46 1.43
CA ALA A 64 -2.98 -3.40 2.87
C ALA A 64 -1.72 -2.96 3.63
N ASP A 65 -0.56 -3.52 3.26
CA ASP A 65 0.73 -3.14 3.84
C ASP A 65 1.02 -1.65 3.61
N PHE A 66 0.79 -1.16 2.38
CA PHE A 66 0.94 0.26 2.07
C PHE A 66 0.00 1.14 2.92
N GLN A 67 -1.27 0.72 3.06
CA GLN A 67 -2.24 1.44 3.88
C GLN A 67 -1.77 1.50 5.34
N SER A 68 -1.31 0.38 5.91
CA SER A 68 -0.80 0.33 7.28
C SER A 68 0.42 1.23 7.49
N ASP A 69 1.34 1.27 6.53
CA ASP A 69 2.60 2.00 6.65
C ASP A 69 2.46 3.52 6.47
N TYR A 70 1.52 3.98 5.63
CA TYR A 70 1.48 5.39 5.20
C TYR A 70 0.11 6.07 5.31
N VAL A 71 -0.98 5.32 5.48
CA VAL A 71 -2.32 5.86 5.64
C VAL A 71 -2.82 5.48 7.03
N HIS A 72 -2.37 6.24 8.02
CA HIS A 72 -3.00 6.21 9.32
C HIS A 72 -4.33 6.94 9.19
N ASP A 73 -5.43 6.19 9.21
CA ASP A 73 -6.74 6.77 9.47
C ASP A 73 -6.60 7.51 10.79
N GLY A 74 -6.74 8.83 10.76
CA GLY A 74 -6.60 9.67 11.93
C GLY A 74 -7.74 9.37 12.90
N GLU A 75 -7.56 8.34 13.73
CA GLU A 75 -8.24 8.10 14.99
C GLU A 75 -7.48 7.02 15.78
N CYS A 76 -6.40 7.44 16.44
CA CYS A 76 -6.16 6.91 17.78
C CYS A 76 -7.18 7.58 18.71
N ASN A 77 -8.39 7.02 18.74
CA ASN A 77 -9.22 7.03 19.93
C ASN A 77 -9.75 5.62 20.10
N THR A 78 -9.06 4.88 20.97
CA THR A 78 -9.57 3.73 21.71
C THR A 78 -10.30 2.68 20.89
N SER A 79 -9.56 1.68 20.41
CA SER A 79 -9.95 0.29 20.67
C SER A 79 -8.85 -0.71 20.33
N ILE A 80 -8.38 -1.37 21.40
CA ILE A 80 -8.13 -2.81 21.40
C ILE A 80 -6.74 -3.24 20.90
N SER A 81 -5.73 -2.81 21.65
CA SER A 81 -4.66 -3.72 22.08
C SER A 81 -5.19 -4.60 23.23
N LEU A 82 -6.15 -5.52 22.97
CA LEU A 82 -6.61 -6.51 23.97
C LEU A 82 -5.91 -7.87 23.87
N LEU A 83 -5.02 -8.11 22.89
CA LEU A 83 -4.32 -9.39 22.81
C LEU A 83 -2.98 -9.43 23.57
N SER A 84 -2.48 -8.29 24.05
CA SER A 84 -1.23 -8.23 24.85
C SER A 84 -1.45 -8.18 26.37
N ARG A 85 -2.70 -8.07 26.86
CA ARG A 85 -3.02 -8.10 28.30
C ARG A 85 -3.37 -9.50 28.85
N LEU A 86 -3.48 -10.52 28.01
CA LEU A 86 -3.69 -11.91 28.47
C LEU A 86 -2.39 -12.64 28.87
N LEU A 87 -1.21 -12.05 28.63
CA LEU A 87 0.07 -12.65 29.01
C LEU A 87 0.63 -12.16 30.35
N PHE A 88 -0.09 -11.30 31.09
CA PHE A 88 0.32 -10.81 32.42
C PHE A 88 -0.69 -11.09 33.54
N LEU A 89 -1.63 -12.02 33.34
CA LEU A 89 -2.26 -12.73 34.46
C LEU A 89 -1.52 -14.05 34.68
N GLY A 90 -0.24 -13.90 34.98
CA GLY A 90 0.47 -14.92 35.73
C GLY A 90 -0.14 -15.06 37.12
N TRP A 91 0.00 -16.28 37.63
CA TRP A 91 0.59 -16.48 38.95
C TRP A 91 -0.27 -16.02 40.13
N ASN A 92 -1.28 -16.83 40.47
CA ASN A 92 -1.60 -17.11 41.86
C ASN A 92 -2.48 -18.37 41.96
N LYS A 93 -1.82 -19.51 42.17
CA LYS A 93 -2.32 -20.54 43.09
C LYS A 93 -1.17 -21.43 43.54
#